data_AF-B3RP70-F1
#
_entry.id   AF-B3RP70-F1
#
_cell.length_a   1.000
_cell.length_b   1.000
_cell.length_c   1.000
_cell.angle_alpha   90.00
_cell.angle_beta   90.00
_cell.angle_gamma   90.00
#
_symmetry.space_group_name_H-M   'P 1'
#
loop_
_entity.id
_entity.type
_entity.pdbx_description
1 polymer ?
#
loop_
_entity_poly.entity_id
_entity_poly.type
_entity_poly.pdbx_seq_one_letter_code
_entity_poly.pdbx_strand_id
1 'polypeptide(L)'
;MDVNKLPDDVDGRRPDVSELLQQIMSINEQSLDEAQARKHALNSHRLKPTLYGVLYEIKEKTVLNIRTPSEEDPPDQQLTRLDNMLISEGIIGPDKGASAAAAAAATASASVHGESQIDHSDYHAKLNQIRQIYHSELEKYEQACNEFTTHVKNLLSEQSRTRPITPKEMDRMVSIIHRKFSAIQVQLKQSTCEALMILRSRYLDARRKRRNFSKQATEILNEYFYSHLSNPYPSEEIKEELARKCDITISQISNWFGNKRIRYKKNIGKAQEEASMYAIKAAQTSRNQHESGSGLES
;
A
#
# COMPACT_ATOMS: atom_id res chain seq x y z
N MET A 1 26.90 -38.84 -65.91
CA MET A 1 25.71 -37.96 -66.05
C MET A 1 25.74 -37.06 -64.84
N ASP A 2 26.43 -35.93 -64.97
CA ASP A 2 26.72 -35.03 -63.85
C ASP A 2 25.49 -34.24 -63.44
N VAL A 3 25.12 -34.43 -62.17
CA VAL A 3 24.00 -33.81 -61.48
C VAL A 3 24.54 -32.55 -60.78
N ASN A 4 24.83 -31.49 -61.53
CA ASN A 4 25.17 -30.17 -60.96
C ASN A 4 25.06 -29.07 -62.03
N LYS A 5 23.83 -28.72 -62.41
CA LYS A 5 23.57 -27.48 -63.15
C LYS A 5 22.36 -26.79 -62.52
N LEU A 6 22.64 -25.90 -61.56
CA LEU A 6 21.66 -24.89 -61.16
C LEU A 6 21.39 -23.97 -62.37
N PRO A 7 20.14 -23.53 -62.59
CA PRO A 7 19.85 -22.54 -63.61
C PRO A 7 20.46 -21.19 -63.21
N ASP A 8 21.14 -20.55 -64.16
CA ASP A 8 21.75 -19.24 -64.02
C ASP A 8 20.76 -18.21 -63.46
N ASP A 9 21.22 -17.51 -62.41
CA ASP A 9 20.59 -16.37 -61.74
C ASP A 9 20.10 -15.34 -62.77
N VAL A 10 18.81 -15.05 -62.72
CA VAL A 10 18.19 -13.93 -63.42
C VAL A 10 18.47 -12.65 -62.64
N ASP A 11 19.40 -11.85 -63.18
CA ASP A 11 19.49 -10.38 -63.06
C ASP A 11 19.28 -9.77 -61.66
N GLY A 12 20.19 -10.09 -60.74
CA GLY A 12 20.27 -9.50 -59.40
C GLY A 12 21.62 -8.85 -59.14
N ARG A 13 21.97 -7.78 -59.89
CA ARG A 13 23.18 -7.00 -59.66
C ARG A 13 23.11 -6.38 -58.26
N ARG A 14 23.76 -7.02 -57.28
CA ARG A 14 23.97 -6.41 -55.96
C ARG A 14 24.77 -5.14 -56.19
N PRO A 15 24.38 -3.98 -55.62
CA PRO A 15 25.13 -2.75 -55.79
C PRO A 15 26.59 -2.99 -55.35
N ASP A 16 27.52 -2.61 -56.21
CA ASP A 16 28.95 -2.76 -55.93
C ASP A 16 29.27 -1.97 -54.66
N VAL A 17 30.10 -2.50 -53.78
CA VAL A 17 30.46 -1.84 -52.51
C VAL A 17 31.08 -0.47 -52.78
N SER A 18 31.80 -0.34 -53.89
CA SER A 18 32.32 0.94 -54.38
C SER A 18 31.22 1.93 -54.75
N GLU A 19 30.15 1.47 -55.38
CA GLU A 19 29.00 2.28 -55.77
C GLU A 19 28.21 2.76 -54.55
N LEU A 20 28.04 1.88 -53.55
CA LEU A 20 27.41 2.23 -52.28
C LEU A 20 28.26 3.25 -51.49
N LEU A 21 29.58 3.08 -51.47
CA LEU A 21 30.51 4.04 -50.84
C LEU A 21 30.47 5.39 -51.55
N GLN A 22 30.48 5.41 -52.88
CA GLN A 22 30.32 6.63 -53.68
C GLN A 22 29.00 7.34 -53.35
N GLN A 23 27.93 6.57 -53.19
CA GLN A 23 26.62 7.08 -52.86
C GLN A 23 26.59 7.66 -51.44
N ILE A 24 27.20 7.01 -50.46
CA ILE A 24 27.34 7.51 -49.08
C ILE A 24 28.19 8.79 -49.03
N MET A 25 29.30 8.83 -49.77
CA MET A 25 30.15 10.03 -49.85
C MET A 25 29.39 11.22 -50.45
N SER A 26 28.53 10.98 -51.44
CA SER A 26 27.68 12.02 -52.05
C SER A 26 26.61 12.59 -51.12
N ILE A 27 26.26 11.88 -50.03
CA ILE A 27 25.28 12.39 -49.05
C ILE A 27 25.83 13.61 -48.32
N ASN A 28 27.15 13.69 -48.13
CA ASN A 28 27.79 14.80 -47.42
C ASN A 28 27.83 16.10 -48.25
N GLU A 29 27.62 15.99 -49.56
CA GLU A 29 27.57 17.10 -50.51
C GLU A 29 26.13 17.57 -50.79
N GLN A 30 25.13 16.81 -50.33
CA GLN A 30 23.71 17.15 -50.55
C GLN A 30 23.28 18.31 -49.64
N SER A 31 22.57 19.28 -50.25
CA SER A 31 21.96 20.35 -49.48
C SER A 31 20.76 19.84 -48.67
N LEU A 32 20.46 20.52 -47.55
CA LEU A 32 19.30 20.21 -46.72
C LEU A 32 17.99 20.31 -47.51
N ASP A 33 17.90 21.26 -48.44
CA ASP A 33 16.74 21.48 -49.31
C ASP A 33 16.54 20.34 -50.31
N GLU A 34 17.61 19.82 -50.92
CA GLU A 34 17.55 18.67 -51.82
C GLU A 34 17.09 17.40 -51.08
N ALA A 35 17.61 17.17 -49.87
CA ALA A 35 17.20 16.06 -49.03
C ALA A 35 15.70 16.15 -48.65
N GLN A 36 15.23 17.36 -48.32
CA GLN A 36 13.82 17.62 -48.03
C GLN A 36 12.92 17.44 -49.25
N ALA A 37 13.35 17.87 -50.44
CA ALA A 37 12.63 17.66 -51.69
C ALA A 37 12.49 16.17 -52.03
N ARG A 38 13.56 15.37 -51.88
CA ARG A 38 13.51 13.90 -52.05
C ARG A 38 12.57 13.24 -51.04
N LYS A 39 12.63 13.66 -49.77
CA LYS A 39 11.70 13.21 -48.72
C LYS A 39 10.25 13.52 -49.09
N HIS A 40 9.98 14.72 -49.60
CA HIS A 40 8.64 15.11 -50.03
C HIS A 40 8.17 14.26 -51.21
N ALA A 41 9.00 14.06 -52.24
CA ALA A 41 8.67 13.25 -53.41
C ALA A 41 8.31 11.81 -53.03
N LEU A 42 9.08 11.20 -52.11
CA LEU A 42 8.79 9.87 -51.58
C LEU A 42 7.46 9.84 -50.80
N ASN A 43 7.19 10.89 -50.02
CA ASN A 43 5.96 11.00 -49.22
C ASN A 43 4.71 11.20 -50.07
N SER A 44 4.81 11.89 -51.20
CA SER A 44 3.70 12.13 -52.14
C SER A 44 3.57 11.05 -53.22
N HIS A 45 4.38 9.98 -53.16
CA HIS A 45 4.40 8.94 -54.19
C HIS A 45 3.10 8.12 -54.19
N ARG A 46 2.51 7.91 -55.37
CA ARG A 46 1.19 7.24 -55.53
C ARG A 46 1.13 5.82 -54.96
N LEU A 47 2.24 5.08 -55.01
CA LEU A 47 2.32 3.70 -54.49
C LEU A 47 2.60 3.63 -52.98
N LYS A 48 2.94 4.75 -52.33
CA LYS A 48 3.25 4.75 -50.89
C LYS A 48 2.10 4.18 -50.06
N PRO A 49 0.82 4.57 -50.24
CA PRO A 49 -0.28 4.02 -49.45
C PRO A 49 -0.45 2.51 -49.63
N THR A 50 -0.34 2.01 -50.87
CA THR A 50 -0.46 0.58 -51.18
C THR A 50 0.66 -0.25 -50.55
N LEU A 51 1.91 0.23 -50.66
CA LEU A 51 3.07 -0.41 -50.04
C LEU A 51 2.95 -0.45 -48.52
N TYR A 52 2.53 0.67 -47.91
CA TYR A 52 2.28 0.73 -46.47
C TYR A 52 1.18 -0.25 -46.04
N GLY A 53 0.11 -0.39 -46.82
CA GLY A 53 -0.95 -1.37 -46.57
C GLY A 53 -0.44 -2.81 -46.51
N VAL A 54 0.34 -3.24 -47.51
CA VAL A 54 0.94 -4.59 -47.54
C VAL A 54 1.91 -4.78 -46.37
N LEU A 55 2.76 -3.80 -46.10
CA LEU A 55 3.70 -3.86 -44.98
C LEU A 55 2.99 -3.89 -43.62
N TYR A 56 1.87 -3.18 -43.47
CA TYR A 56 1.02 -3.26 -42.28
C TYR A 56 0.46 -4.67 -42.10
N GLU A 57 -0.07 -5.27 -43.16
CA GLU A 57 -0.63 -6.62 -43.10
C GLU A 57 0.44 -7.67 -42.74
N ILE A 58 1.62 -7.58 -43.36
CA ILE A 58 2.77 -8.44 -43.02
C ILE A 58 3.17 -8.25 -41.55
N LYS A 59 3.26 -7.00 -41.08
CA LYS A 59 3.64 -6.66 -39.71
C LYS A 59 2.60 -7.12 -38.69
N GLU A 60 1.31 -6.98 -38.98
CA GLU A 60 0.25 -7.50 -38.12
C GLU A 60 0.34 -9.02 -37.99
N LYS A 61 0.57 -9.74 -39.10
CA LYS A 61 0.67 -11.21 -39.11
C LYS A 61 1.94 -11.73 -38.43
N THR A 62 3.04 -10.99 -38.46
CA THR A 62 4.36 -11.45 -37.96
C THR A 62 4.75 -10.92 -36.59
N VAL A 63 4.43 -9.65 -36.26
CA VAL A 63 4.94 -8.97 -35.06
C VAL A 63 3.91 -8.90 -33.94
N LEU A 64 2.62 -8.75 -34.24
CA LEU A 64 1.61 -8.62 -33.19
C LEU A 64 1.36 -9.90 -32.39
N ASN A 65 1.78 -11.06 -32.92
CA ASN A 65 1.60 -12.39 -32.33
C ASN A 65 2.69 -12.78 -31.30
N ILE A 66 3.82 -12.05 -31.21
CA ILE A 66 4.99 -12.52 -30.44
C ILE A 66 4.91 -12.19 -28.94
N ARG A 67 4.16 -11.15 -28.55
CA ARG A 67 3.89 -10.81 -27.13
C ARG A 67 2.58 -10.04 -27.03
N THR A 68 1.45 -10.72 -27.14
CA THR A 68 0.24 -10.26 -26.45
C THR A 68 0.47 -10.50 -24.97
N PRO A 69 0.70 -9.47 -24.12
CA PRO A 69 0.37 -9.65 -22.72
C PRO A 69 -1.13 -9.97 -22.72
N SER A 70 -1.44 -11.14 -22.21
CA SER A 70 -2.78 -11.67 -22.06
C SER A 70 -3.77 -10.60 -21.62
N GLU A 71 -4.94 -10.62 -22.27
CA GLU A 71 -6.14 -9.91 -21.91
C GLU A 71 -6.36 -9.94 -20.38
N GLU A 72 -6.73 -8.77 -19.84
CA GLU A 72 -7.11 -8.57 -18.43
C GLU A 72 -6.16 -9.18 -17.40
N ASP A 73 -5.04 -8.47 -17.14
CA ASP A 73 -4.45 -8.57 -15.82
C ASP A 73 -5.53 -8.19 -14.79
N PRO A 74 -5.83 -9.07 -13.80
CA PRO A 74 -6.82 -8.77 -12.78
C PRO A 74 -6.52 -7.41 -12.12
N PRO A 75 -7.55 -6.65 -11.70
CA PRO A 75 -7.32 -5.42 -10.97
C PRO A 75 -6.40 -5.71 -9.80
N ASP A 76 -5.32 -4.93 -9.69
CA ASP A 76 -4.30 -5.14 -8.68
C ASP A 76 -4.96 -5.09 -7.28
N GLN A 77 -5.07 -6.26 -6.66
CA GLN A 77 -5.73 -6.41 -5.37
C GLN A 77 -5.02 -5.59 -4.29
N GLN A 78 -3.71 -5.37 -4.44
CA GLN A 78 -2.94 -4.52 -3.55
C GLN A 78 -3.35 -3.06 -3.73
N LEU A 79 -3.46 -2.58 -4.96
CA LEU A 79 -3.90 -1.22 -5.26
C LEU A 79 -5.29 -0.94 -4.69
N THR A 80 -6.23 -1.87 -4.86
CA THR A 80 -7.60 -1.74 -4.34
C THR A 80 -7.62 -1.68 -2.80
N ARG A 81 -6.80 -2.49 -2.12
CA ARG A 81 -6.67 -2.45 -0.65
C ARG A 81 -6.09 -1.12 -0.18
N LEU A 82 -5.08 -0.59 -0.86
CA LEU A 82 -4.49 0.71 -0.55
C LEU A 82 -5.49 1.84 -0.77
N ASP A 83 -6.27 1.80 -1.86
CA ASP A 83 -7.31 2.78 -2.13
C ASP A 83 -8.38 2.80 -1.03
N ASN A 84 -8.87 1.64 -0.63
CA ASN A 84 -9.84 1.54 0.46
C ASN A 84 -9.26 2.09 1.79
N MET A 85 -7.97 1.85 2.05
CA MET A 85 -7.30 2.38 3.24
C MET A 85 -7.22 3.91 3.20
N LEU A 86 -6.78 4.48 2.07
CA LEU A 86 -6.67 5.92 1.89
C LEU A 86 -8.03 6.63 1.89
N ILE A 87 -9.07 5.99 1.35
CA ILE A 87 -10.45 6.48 1.42
C ILE A 87 -10.94 6.53 2.86
N SER A 88 -10.68 5.47 3.64
CA SER A 88 -11.12 5.39 5.04
C SER A 88 -10.50 6.48 5.93
N GLU A 89 -9.27 6.89 5.64
CA GLU A 89 -8.55 7.96 6.34
C GLU A 89 -8.82 9.36 5.71
N GLY A 90 -9.70 9.42 4.70
CA GLY A 90 -10.08 10.63 4.00
C GLY A 90 -8.97 11.25 3.14
N ILE A 91 -7.92 10.50 2.81
CA ILE A 91 -6.87 10.95 1.89
C ILE A 91 -7.36 10.92 0.44
N ILE A 92 -8.12 9.91 0.04
CA ILE A 92 -8.71 9.80 -1.30
C ILE A 92 -10.22 9.98 -1.19
N GLY A 93 -10.81 10.89 -1.95
CA GLY A 93 -12.26 11.09 -2.00
C GLY A 93 -12.64 12.41 -2.65
N PRO A 94 -13.89 12.58 -3.11
CA PRO A 94 -14.33 13.81 -3.76
C PRO A 94 -14.11 14.97 -2.80
N ASP A 95 -13.43 16.02 -3.29
CA ASP A 95 -12.85 17.19 -2.59
C ASP A 95 -13.76 17.99 -1.62
N LYS A 96 -14.92 17.47 -1.22
CA LYS A 96 -15.77 18.02 -0.15
C LYS A 96 -15.36 17.56 1.26
N GLY A 97 -14.32 16.73 1.38
CA GLY A 97 -13.84 16.14 2.63
C GLY A 97 -13.16 17.12 3.60
N ALA A 98 -12.79 18.33 3.17
CA ALA A 98 -12.28 19.34 4.09
C ALA A 98 -13.39 19.92 4.99
N SER A 99 -14.62 20.05 4.48
CA SER A 99 -15.74 20.64 5.22
C SER A 99 -16.53 19.59 6.02
N ALA A 100 -16.74 18.39 5.46
CA ALA A 100 -17.49 17.34 6.15
C ALA A 100 -16.71 16.65 7.28
N ALA A 101 -15.39 16.43 7.13
CA ALA A 101 -14.57 15.84 8.19
C ALA A 101 -14.32 16.83 9.35
N ALA A 102 -14.20 18.13 9.05
CA ALA A 102 -14.13 19.17 10.06
C ALA A 102 -15.44 19.30 10.86
N ALA A 103 -16.60 19.16 10.20
CA ALA A 103 -17.90 19.20 10.86
C ALA A 103 -18.12 18.01 11.80
N ALA A 104 -17.72 16.79 11.40
CA ALA A 104 -17.83 15.59 12.25
C ALA A 104 -16.84 15.60 13.43
N ALA A 105 -15.64 16.14 13.25
CA ALA A 105 -14.66 16.28 14.33
C ALA A 105 -15.06 17.36 15.36
N ALA A 106 -15.72 18.44 14.93
CA ALA A 106 -16.25 19.48 15.81
C ALA A 106 -17.39 18.98 16.71
N THR A 107 -18.20 18.02 16.26
CA THR A 107 -19.29 17.46 17.07
C THR A 107 -18.79 16.47 18.13
N ALA A 108 -17.66 15.79 17.89
CA ALA A 108 -17.07 14.84 18.82
C ALA A 108 -16.16 15.46 19.90
N SER A 109 -15.77 16.72 19.74
CA SER A 109 -14.82 17.43 20.62
C SER A 109 -15.49 18.25 21.74
N ALA A 110 -16.82 18.23 21.83
CA ALA A 110 -17.57 19.05 22.79
C ALA A 110 -17.52 18.57 24.26
N SER A 111 -16.76 17.53 24.63
CA SER A 111 -16.90 16.95 25.98
C SER A 111 -15.66 16.49 26.76
N VAL A 112 -14.40 16.76 26.39
CA VAL A 112 -13.24 16.42 27.27
C VAL A 112 -12.05 17.38 27.17
N HIS A 113 -11.82 18.13 28.26
CA HIS A 113 -10.58 18.73 28.82
C HIS A 113 -9.39 19.10 27.90
N GLY A 114 -8.97 20.37 28.00
CA GLY A 114 -8.05 21.11 27.12
C GLY A 114 -6.63 20.59 26.87
N GLU A 115 -6.14 19.54 27.54
CA GLU A 115 -4.86 18.90 27.15
C GLU A 115 -5.03 17.93 25.97
N SER A 116 -6.19 17.26 25.85
CA SER A 116 -6.50 16.38 24.72
C SER A 116 -6.79 17.13 23.41
N GLN A 117 -7.02 18.44 23.49
CA GLN A 117 -7.42 19.28 22.36
C GLN A 117 -6.22 19.68 21.48
N ILE A 118 -5.06 19.94 22.11
CA ILE A 118 -3.80 20.26 21.43
C ILE A 118 -3.28 19.04 20.66
N ASP A 119 -3.26 17.86 21.29
CA ASP A 119 -2.84 16.61 20.62
C ASP A 119 -3.75 16.22 19.44
N HIS A 120 -5.06 16.49 19.54
CA HIS A 120 -5.98 16.30 18.42
C HIS A 120 -5.70 17.29 17.29
N SER A 121 -5.48 18.56 17.61
CA SER A 121 -5.13 19.60 16.63
C SER A 121 -3.85 19.23 15.86
N ASP A 122 -2.81 18.79 16.56
CA ASP A 122 -1.53 18.40 15.95
C ASP A 122 -1.66 17.13 15.10
N TYR A 123 -2.44 16.14 15.55
CA TYR A 123 -2.76 14.96 14.75
C TYR A 123 -3.49 15.33 13.46
N HIS A 124 -4.51 16.18 13.54
CA HIS A 124 -5.25 16.64 12.37
C HIS A 124 -4.38 17.47 11.42
N ALA A 125 -3.52 18.34 11.94
CA ALA A 125 -2.57 19.11 11.14
C ALA A 125 -1.60 18.18 10.38
N LYS A 126 -1.04 17.17 11.05
CA LYS A 126 -0.16 16.17 10.39
C LYS A 126 -0.91 15.31 9.39
N LEU A 127 -2.15 14.92 9.67
CA LEU A 127 -2.99 14.18 8.72
C LEU A 127 -3.24 15.01 7.44
N ASN A 128 -3.55 16.30 7.60
CA ASN A 128 -3.70 17.23 6.48
C ASN A 128 -2.39 17.41 5.71
N GLN A 129 -1.24 17.44 6.38
CA GLN A 129 0.06 17.49 5.73
C GLN A 129 0.31 16.25 4.87
N ILE A 130 0.04 15.04 5.39
CA ILE A 130 0.15 13.79 4.62
C ILE A 130 -0.78 13.84 3.39
N ARG A 131 -2.02 14.31 3.57
CA ARG A 131 -2.97 14.49 2.47
C ARG A 131 -2.44 15.43 1.39
N GLN A 132 -1.90 16.58 1.77
CA GLN A 132 -1.35 17.56 0.82
C GLN A 132 -0.15 17.00 0.05
N ILE A 133 0.76 16.31 0.74
CA ILE A 133 1.92 15.66 0.09
C ILE A 133 1.44 14.61 -0.92
N TYR A 134 0.48 13.76 -0.55
CA TYR A 134 -0.06 12.75 -1.45
C TYR A 134 -0.63 13.35 -2.75
N HIS A 135 -1.48 14.38 -2.65
CA HIS A 135 -2.06 15.01 -3.83
C HIS A 135 -1.03 15.76 -4.67
N SER A 136 -0.09 16.47 -4.02
CA SER A 136 0.97 17.18 -4.74
C SER A 136 1.87 16.21 -5.53
N GLU A 137 2.25 15.09 -4.93
CA GLU A 137 3.07 14.09 -5.60
C GLU A 137 2.28 13.34 -6.69
N LEU A 138 0.98 13.08 -6.47
CA LEU A 138 0.11 12.47 -7.46
C LEU A 138 -0.03 13.36 -8.71
N GLU A 139 -0.26 14.66 -8.53
CA GLU A 139 -0.38 15.62 -9.64
C GLU A 139 0.89 15.70 -10.48
N LYS A 140 2.06 15.82 -9.84
CA LYS A 140 3.37 15.81 -10.53
C LYS A 140 3.56 14.52 -11.34
N TYR A 141 3.16 13.40 -10.76
CA TYR A 141 3.26 12.10 -11.40
C TYR A 141 2.32 11.98 -12.61
N GLU A 142 1.06 12.42 -12.48
CA GLU A 142 0.09 12.44 -13.58
C GLU A 142 0.55 13.34 -14.72
N GLN A 143 1.08 14.52 -14.39
CA GLN A 143 1.67 15.42 -15.36
C GLN A 143 2.84 14.75 -16.11
N ALA A 144 3.80 14.16 -15.40
CA ALA A 144 4.93 13.48 -16.02
C ALA A 144 4.50 12.29 -16.91
N CYS A 145 3.48 11.53 -16.47
CA CYS A 145 2.89 10.46 -17.26
C CYS A 145 2.27 10.96 -18.56
N ASN A 146 1.50 12.06 -18.49
CA ASN A 146 0.85 12.67 -19.63
C ASN A 146 1.87 13.26 -20.62
N GLU A 147 2.88 13.97 -20.12
CA GLU A 147 3.96 14.54 -20.94
C GLU A 147 4.75 13.43 -21.66
N PHE A 148 5.15 12.39 -20.93
CA PHE A 148 5.90 11.27 -21.51
C PHE A 148 5.07 10.51 -22.56
N THR A 149 3.81 10.22 -22.24
CA THR A 149 2.89 9.54 -23.17
C THR A 149 2.67 10.37 -24.43
N THR A 150 2.49 11.68 -24.28
CA THR A 150 2.33 12.61 -25.41
C THR A 150 3.60 12.65 -26.27
N HIS A 151 4.77 12.73 -25.63
CA HIS A 151 6.05 12.71 -26.33
C HIS A 151 6.23 11.43 -27.16
N VAL A 152 5.93 10.26 -26.58
CA VAL A 152 6.02 8.97 -27.27
C VAL A 152 4.99 8.88 -28.40
N LYS A 153 3.75 9.34 -28.21
CA LYS A 153 2.73 9.37 -29.26
C LYS A 153 3.15 10.27 -30.44
N ASN A 154 3.69 11.45 -30.17
CA ASN A 154 4.19 12.36 -31.19
C ASN A 154 5.37 11.75 -31.95
N LEU A 155 6.32 11.15 -31.23
CA LEU A 155 7.48 10.47 -31.83
C LEU A 155 7.03 9.31 -32.74
N LEU A 156 6.12 8.45 -32.28
CA LEU A 156 5.61 7.35 -33.08
C LEU A 156 4.80 7.83 -34.29
N SER A 157 4.07 8.94 -34.16
CA SER A 157 3.33 9.56 -35.28
C SER A 157 4.25 10.16 -36.33
N GLU A 158 5.39 10.74 -35.94
CA GLU A 158 6.40 11.20 -36.90
C GLU A 158 7.12 10.02 -37.56
N GLN A 159 7.47 8.99 -36.79
CA GLN A 159 8.10 7.78 -37.30
C GLN A 159 7.18 6.99 -38.24
N SER A 160 5.86 7.04 -38.04
CA SER A 160 4.90 6.37 -38.91
C SER A 160 4.87 6.95 -40.33
N ARG A 161 5.48 8.13 -40.56
CA ARG A 161 5.61 8.73 -41.89
C ARG A 161 6.74 8.13 -42.71
N THR A 162 7.78 7.62 -42.06
CA THR A 162 9.01 7.11 -42.69
C THR A 162 9.12 5.59 -42.64
N ARG A 163 8.40 4.93 -41.72
CA ARG A 163 8.28 3.47 -41.67
C ARG A 163 6.86 3.03 -41.27
N PRO A 164 6.43 1.82 -41.62
CA PRO A 164 5.13 1.31 -41.22
C PRO A 164 5.03 1.09 -39.71
N ILE A 165 4.24 1.94 -39.02
CA ILE A 165 3.79 1.78 -37.64
C ILE A 165 2.27 1.67 -37.63
N THR A 166 1.72 0.62 -37.03
CA THR A 166 0.26 0.44 -36.93
C THR A 166 -0.29 1.18 -35.72
N PRO A 167 -1.53 1.69 -35.75
CA PRO A 167 -2.16 2.32 -34.58
C PRO A 167 -2.16 1.41 -33.34
N LYS A 168 -2.42 0.10 -33.54
CA LYS A 168 -2.38 -0.91 -32.47
C LYS A 168 -1.01 -1.01 -31.79
N GLU A 169 0.08 -0.78 -32.52
CA GLU A 169 1.43 -0.77 -31.94
C GLU A 169 1.67 0.47 -31.08
N MET A 170 1.15 1.63 -31.50
CA MET A 170 1.17 2.85 -30.68
C MET A 170 0.41 2.65 -29.38
N ASP A 171 -0.79 2.07 -29.45
CA ASP A 171 -1.60 1.78 -28.27
C ASP A 171 -0.92 0.80 -27.32
N ARG A 172 -0.24 -0.24 -27.85
CA ARG A 172 0.57 -1.17 -27.04
C ARG A 172 1.71 -0.46 -26.33
N MET A 173 2.44 0.43 -27.01
CA MET A 173 3.52 1.20 -26.38
C MET A 173 2.97 2.08 -25.25
N VAL A 174 1.84 2.76 -25.48
CA VAL A 174 1.17 3.57 -24.47
C VAL A 174 0.69 2.71 -23.29
N SER A 175 0.15 1.52 -23.54
CA SER A 175 -0.25 0.58 -22.49
C SER A 175 0.95 0.12 -21.64
N ILE A 176 2.11 -0.15 -22.25
CA ILE A 176 3.34 -0.49 -21.52
C ILE A 176 3.78 0.66 -20.61
N ILE A 177 3.66 1.90 -21.10
CA ILE A 177 3.94 3.10 -20.31
C ILE A 177 3.01 3.13 -19.09
N HIS A 178 1.69 3.11 -19.29
CA HIS A 178 0.74 3.13 -18.18
C HIS A 178 0.98 2.01 -17.16
N ARG A 179 1.37 0.80 -17.61
CA ARG A 179 1.71 -0.29 -16.70
C ARG A 179 2.93 0.03 -15.82
N LYS A 180 4.00 0.60 -16.39
CA LYS A 180 5.18 1.02 -15.62
C LYS A 180 4.85 2.13 -14.65
N PHE A 181 4.05 3.09 -15.10
CA PHE A 181 3.56 4.18 -14.29
C PHE A 181 2.71 3.64 -13.13
N SER A 182 1.80 2.69 -13.35
CA SER A 182 0.96 2.09 -12.29
C SER A 182 1.77 1.55 -11.11
N ALA A 183 2.96 0.99 -11.34
CA ALA A 183 3.84 0.51 -10.26
C ALA A 183 4.31 1.64 -9.33
N ILE A 184 4.62 2.82 -9.89
CA ILE A 184 4.99 4.01 -9.13
C ILE A 184 3.79 4.52 -8.32
N GLN A 185 2.59 4.49 -8.91
CA GLN A 185 1.36 4.88 -8.21
C GLN A 185 1.07 3.96 -7.01
N VAL A 186 1.26 2.65 -7.15
CA VAL A 186 1.16 1.69 -6.04
C VAL A 186 2.15 2.07 -4.93
N GLN A 187 3.40 2.38 -5.29
CA GLN A 187 4.44 2.76 -4.32
C GLN A 187 4.10 4.05 -3.56
N LEU A 188 3.54 5.06 -4.24
CA LEU A 188 3.09 6.31 -3.62
C LEU A 188 1.95 6.06 -2.61
N LYS A 189 0.96 5.24 -2.99
CA LYS A 189 -0.15 4.88 -2.08
C LYS A 189 0.35 4.08 -0.89
N GLN A 190 1.29 3.15 -1.10
CA GLN A 190 1.92 2.35 -0.04
C GLN A 190 2.65 3.23 0.98
N SER A 191 3.52 4.14 0.53
CA SER A 191 4.27 5.03 1.44
C SER A 191 3.34 5.96 2.22
N THR A 192 2.25 6.41 1.60
CA THR A 192 1.23 7.23 2.26
C THR A 192 0.47 6.44 3.34
N CYS A 193 0.10 5.19 3.05
CA CYS A 193 -0.52 4.29 4.04
C CYS A 193 0.43 4.01 5.21
N GLU A 194 1.72 3.82 4.95
CA GLU A 194 2.73 3.63 6.01
C GLU A 194 2.87 4.88 6.89
N ALA A 195 2.92 6.08 6.28
CA ALA A 195 2.94 7.34 7.01
C ALA A 195 1.70 7.49 7.91
N LEU A 196 0.52 7.09 7.43
CA LEU A 196 -0.71 7.07 8.22
C LEU A 196 -0.64 6.07 9.38
N MET A 197 -0.17 4.86 9.14
CA MET A 197 -0.04 3.84 10.19
C MET A 197 0.92 4.30 11.29
N ILE A 198 2.02 4.95 10.92
CA ILE A 198 2.97 5.54 11.88
C ILE A 198 2.33 6.68 12.66
N LEU A 199 1.58 7.57 12.00
CA LEU A 199 0.88 8.67 12.65
C LEU A 199 -0.18 8.13 13.63
N ARG A 200 -0.99 7.17 13.20
CA ARG A 200 -1.99 6.48 14.02
C ARG A 200 -1.34 5.79 15.22
N SER A 201 -0.22 5.09 15.05
CA SER A 201 0.47 4.45 16.16
C SER A 201 0.97 5.47 17.18
N ARG A 202 1.58 6.57 16.73
CA ARG A 202 2.10 7.61 17.64
C ARG A 202 1.02 8.31 18.46
N TYR A 203 -0.16 8.56 17.89
CA TYR A 203 -1.18 9.38 18.55
C TYR A 203 -2.31 8.54 19.15
N LEU A 204 -2.77 7.50 18.47
CA LEU A 204 -3.90 6.67 18.92
C LEU A 204 -3.45 5.48 19.79
N ASP A 205 -2.29 4.86 19.52
CA ASP A 205 -1.77 3.79 20.39
C ASP A 205 -1.07 4.32 21.64
N ALA A 206 -0.46 5.51 21.59
CA ALA A 206 0.04 6.20 22.79
C ALA A 206 -1.10 6.54 23.76
N ARG A 207 -2.28 6.93 23.24
CA ARG A 207 -3.52 7.12 24.00
C ARG A 207 -4.10 5.80 24.51
N ARG A 208 -3.88 4.70 23.77
CA ARG A 208 -4.23 3.32 24.14
C ARG A 208 -3.16 2.60 24.96
N LYS A 209 -2.20 3.30 25.59
CA LYS A 209 -1.35 2.71 26.64
C LYS A 209 -2.29 2.03 27.65
N ARG A 210 -2.44 0.70 27.51
CA ARG A 210 -3.10 -0.13 28.52
C ARG A 210 -2.28 0.08 29.78
N ARG A 211 -2.77 0.94 30.67
CA ARG A 211 -2.19 1.05 32.00
C ARG A 211 -2.39 -0.32 32.63
N ASN A 212 -1.28 -0.97 32.97
CA ASN A 212 -1.35 -2.16 33.81
C ASN A 212 -2.11 -1.77 35.07
N PHE A 213 -2.90 -2.69 35.61
CA PHE A 213 -3.49 -2.49 36.92
C PHE A 213 -2.38 -2.21 37.95
N SER A 214 -2.70 -1.43 38.98
CA SER A 214 -1.76 -1.20 40.07
C SER A 214 -1.34 -2.54 40.69
N LYS A 215 -0.17 -2.57 41.34
CA LYS A 215 0.29 -3.78 42.05
C LYS A 215 -0.75 -4.24 43.07
N GLN A 216 -1.32 -3.30 43.81
CA GLN A 216 -2.37 -3.54 44.79
C GLN A 216 -3.64 -4.13 44.15
N ALA A 217 -4.15 -3.55 43.06
CA ALA A 217 -5.31 -4.09 42.35
C ALA A 217 -5.03 -5.51 41.82
N THR A 218 -3.84 -5.74 41.27
CA THR A 218 -3.45 -7.07 40.77
C THR A 218 -3.36 -8.10 41.91
N GLU A 219 -2.88 -7.68 43.07
CA GLU A 219 -2.75 -8.52 44.26
C GLU A 219 -4.12 -8.93 44.82
N ILE A 220 -5.04 -7.97 44.98
CA ILE A 220 -6.43 -8.22 45.42
C ILE A 220 -7.13 -9.22 44.47
N LEU A 221 -6.98 -9.03 43.15
CA LEU A 221 -7.60 -9.92 42.17
C LEU A 221 -7.00 -11.33 42.18
N ASN A 222 -5.68 -11.45 42.35
CA ASN A 222 -5.02 -12.76 42.45
C ASN A 222 -5.39 -13.47 43.76
N GLU A 223 -5.46 -12.74 44.88
CA GLU A 223 -5.86 -13.29 46.18
C GLU A 223 -7.26 -13.91 46.11
N TYR A 224 -8.22 -13.19 45.53
CA TYR A 224 -9.56 -13.74 45.33
C TYR A 224 -9.55 -14.95 44.39
N PHE A 225 -8.81 -14.85 43.26
CA PHE A 225 -8.75 -15.94 42.27
C PHE A 225 -8.17 -17.24 42.85
N TYR A 226 -7.09 -17.16 43.62
CA TYR A 226 -6.42 -18.33 44.19
C TYR A 226 -7.12 -18.87 45.44
N SER A 227 -7.80 -18.03 46.24
CA SER A 227 -8.66 -18.49 47.33
C SER A 227 -9.93 -19.20 46.82
N HIS A 228 -10.39 -18.89 45.61
CA HIS A 228 -11.57 -19.47 44.97
C HIS A 228 -11.22 -20.32 43.74
N LEU A 229 -10.09 -21.04 43.79
CA LEU A 229 -9.57 -21.77 42.64
C LEU A 229 -10.49 -22.90 42.14
N SER A 230 -11.30 -23.48 43.03
CA SER A 230 -12.31 -24.49 42.69
C SER A 230 -13.46 -23.91 41.86
N ASN A 231 -13.81 -22.64 42.07
CA ASN A 231 -14.87 -21.94 41.34
C ASN A 231 -14.55 -20.44 41.16
N PRO A 232 -13.63 -20.06 40.24
CA PRO A 232 -13.16 -18.69 40.08
C PRO A 232 -14.11 -17.85 39.21
N TYR A 233 -15.38 -17.80 39.62
CA TYR A 233 -16.46 -17.05 39.00
C TYR A 233 -17.11 -16.14 40.05
N PRO A 234 -16.59 -14.91 40.25
CA PRO A 234 -17.19 -13.98 41.19
C PRO A 234 -18.62 -13.64 40.76
N SER A 235 -19.53 -13.59 41.73
CA SER A 235 -20.90 -13.09 41.54
C SER A 235 -20.87 -11.58 41.23
N GLU A 236 -22.00 -11.03 40.79
CA GLU A 236 -22.07 -9.61 40.40
C GLU A 236 -21.73 -8.67 41.58
N GLU A 237 -22.24 -8.97 42.77
CA GLU A 237 -21.94 -8.25 44.01
C GLU A 237 -20.44 -8.27 44.35
N ILE A 238 -19.78 -9.42 44.17
CA ILE A 238 -18.34 -9.53 44.42
C ILE A 238 -17.53 -8.78 43.37
N LYS A 239 -17.98 -8.75 42.11
CA LYS A 239 -17.32 -7.93 41.08
C LYS A 239 -17.42 -6.44 41.40
N GLU A 240 -18.56 -5.97 41.89
CA GLU A 240 -18.74 -4.58 42.34
C GLU A 240 -17.80 -4.24 43.51
N GLU A 241 -17.66 -5.16 44.47
CA GLU A 241 -16.74 -4.98 45.59
C GLU A 241 -15.27 -4.93 45.13
N LEU A 242 -14.86 -5.85 44.26
CA LEU A 242 -13.51 -5.88 43.70
C LEU A 242 -13.22 -4.66 42.83
N ALA A 243 -14.20 -4.20 42.04
CA ALA A 243 -14.11 -2.98 41.25
C ALA A 243 -13.83 -1.76 42.15
N ARG A 244 -14.57 -1.64 43.25
CA ARG A 244 -14.40 -0.57 44.25
C ARG A 244 -13.03 -0.63 44.94
N LYS A 245 -12.60 -1.83 45.37
CA LYS A 245 -11.31 -2.03 46.05
C LYS A 245 -10.10 -1.80 45.14
N CYS A 246 -10.25 -2.09 43.85
CA CYS A 246 -9.16 -1.99 42.87
C CYS A 246 -9.15 -0.67 42.09
N ASP A 247 -10.15 0.20 42.29
CA ASP A 247 -10.38 1.43 41.52
C ASP A 247 -10.40 1.19 39.99
N ILE A 248 -11.17 0.17 39.56
CA ILE A 248 -11.35 -0.21 38.17
C ILE A 248 -12.81 -0.59 37.89
N THR A 249 -13.20 -0.63 36.62
CA THR A 249 -14.58 -0.92 36.21
C THR A 249 -14.94 -2.41 36.32
N ILE A 250 -16.23 -2.71 36.52
CA ILE A 250 -16.77 -4.08 36.55
C ILE A 250 -16.46 -4.85 35.25
N SER A 251 -16.45 -4.16 34.10
CA SER A 251 -16.05 -4.74 32.81
C SER A 251 -14.57 -5.15 32.80
N GLN A 252 -13.69 -4.33 33.36
CA GLN A 252 -12.26 -4.66 33.51
C GLN A 252 -12.05 -5.87 34.44
N ILE A 253 -12.81 -5.97 35.53
CA ILE A 253 -12.83 -7.14 36.43
C ILE A 253 -13.25 -8.40 35.66
N SER A 254 -14.38 -8.35 34.96
CA SER A 254 -14.92 -9.48 34.20
C SER A 254 -13.93 -9.98 33.14
N ASN A 255 -13.32 -9.05 32.40
CA ASN A 255 -12.29 -9.35 31.42
C ASN A 255 -11.02 -9.93 32.06
N TRP A 256 -10.61 -9.41 33.22
CA TRP A 256 -9.44 -9.92 33.93
C TRP A 256 -9.63 -11.37 34.38
N PHE A 257 -10.77 -11.69 35.01
CA PHE A 257 -11.08 -13.05 35.47
C PHE A 257 -11.21 -14.04 34.32
N GLY A 258 -11.86 -13.64 33.21
CA GLY A 258 -11.90 -14.45 31.98
C GLY A 258 -10.51 -14.78 31.46
N ASN A 259 -9.65 -13.77 31.33
CA ASN A 259 -8.27 -13.94 30.87
C ASN A 259 -7.39 -14.72 31.85
N LYS A 260 -7.58 -14.54 33.17
CA LYS A 260 -6.83 -15.26 34.21
C LYS A 260 -7.18 -16.76 34.19
N ARG A 261 -8.46 -17.14 34.06
CA ARG A 261 -8.88 -18.55 33.91
C ARG A 261 -8.27 -19.23 32.69
N ILE A 262 -8.31 -18.57 31.52
CA ILE A 262 -7.71 -19.12 30.29
C ILE A 262 -6.20 -19.33 30.46
N ARG A 263 -5.50 -18.36 31.04
CA ARG A 263 -4.04 -18.46 31.28
C ARG A 263 -3.70 -19.55 32.29
N TYR A 264 -4.45 -19.65 33.38
CA TYR A 264 -4.29 -20.68 34.40
C TYR A 264 -4.44 -22.08 33.80
N LYS A 265 -5.51 -22.31 33.01
CA LYS A 265 -5.77 -23.61 32.36
C LYS A 265 -4.71 -23.99 31.32
N LYS A 266 -4.13 -23.01 30.61
CA LYS A 266 -3.13 -23.26 29.56
C LYS A 266 -1.73 -23.56 30.11
N ASN A 267 -1.37 -23.05 31.29
CA ASN A 267 -0.02 -23.15 31.86
C ASN A 267 -0.06 -23.58 33.34
N ILE A 268 -0.55 -24.80 33.58
CA ILE A 268 -0.80 -25.31 34.94
C ILE A 268 0.46 -25.31 35.81
N GLY A 269 1.63 -25.71 35.29
CA GLY A 269 2.88 -25.81 36.07
C GLY A 269 3.30 -24.48 36.71
N LYS A 270 3.40 -23.41 35.90
CA LYS A 270 3.73 -22.06 36.38
C LYS A 270 2.62 -21.48 37.28
N ALA A 271 1.38 -21.82 36.99
CA ALA A 271 0.25 -21.35 37.76
C ALA A 271 0.12 -22.02 39.14
N GLN A 272 0.66 -23.24 39.29
CA GLN A 272 0.72 -23.96 40.56
C GLN A 272 1.75 -23.34 41.52
N GLU A 273 2.89 -22.86 41.00
CA GLU A 273 3.87 -22.10 41.77
C GLU A 273 3.27 -20.79 42.30
N GLU A 274 2.56 -20.04 41.44
CA GLU A 274 1.85 -18.84 41.86
C GLU A 274 0.77 -19.16 42.91
N ALA A 275 -0.04 -20.20 42.71
CA ALA A 275 -1.06 -20.61 43.67
C ALA A 275 -0.46 -20.98 45.03
N SER A 276 0.67 -21.70 45.04
CA SER A 276 1.39 -22.05 46.27
C SER A 276 1.88 -20.80 47.01
N MET A 277 2.43 -19.82 46.29
CA MET A 277 2.87 -18.54 46.87
C MET A 277 1.72 -17.78 47.54
N TYR A 278 0.55 -17.69 46.89
CA TYR A 278 -0.62 -17.04 47.47
C TYR A 278 -1.21 -17.82 48.65
N ALA A 279 -1.16 -19.15 48.63
CA ALA A 279 -1.58 -19.99 49.76
C ALA A 279 -0.67 -19.82 51.00
N ILE A 280 0.65 -19.75 50.80
CA ILE A 280 1.62 -19.47 51.88
C ILE A 280 1.38 -18.08 52.47
N LYS A 281 1.16 -17.09 51.61
CA LYS A 281 0.88 -15.71 52.05
C LYS A 281 -0.41 -15.64 52.87
N ALA A 282 -1.49 -16.29 52.42
CA ALA A 282 -2.75 -16.37 53.17
C ALA A 282 -2.56 -17.02 54.55
N ALA A 283 -1.77 -18.11 54.63
CA ALA A 283 -1.47 -18.80 55.88
C ALA A 283 -0.62 -17.95 56.86
N GLN A 284 0.30 -17.13 56.33
CA GLN A 284 1.09 -16.19 57.14
C GLN A 284 0.22 -15.04 57.67
N THR A 285 -0.70 -14.51 56.85
CA THR A 285 -1.64 -13.48 57.28
C THR A 285 -2.59 -13.99 58.36
N SER A 286 -3.10 -15.23 58.23
CA SER A 286 -3.96 -15.82 59.27
C SER A 286 -3.21 -16.10 60.58
N ARG A 287 -1.93 -16.48 60.51
CA ARG A 287 -1.10 -16.73 61.70
C ARG A 287 -0.78 -15.43 62.46
N ASN A 288 -0.46 -14.36 61.74
CA ASN A 288 -0.15 -13.05 62.34
C ASN A 288 -1.39 -12.39 62.97
N GLN A 289 -2.58 -12.63 62.41
CA GLN A 289 -3.85 -12.17 63.02
C GLN A 289 -4.16 -12.92 64.32
N HIS A 290 -3.75 -14.19 64.44
CA HIS A 290 -3.99 -14.99 65.65
C HIS A 290 -3.05 -14.63 66.81
N GLU A 291 -1.79 -14.28 66.54
CA GLU A 291 -0.82 -13.80 67.54
C GLU A 291 -1.12 -12.37 68.03
N SER A 292 -1.77 -11.53 67.22
CA SER A 292 -2.14 -10.16 67.61
C SER A 292 -3.40 -10.11 68.50
N GLY A 293 -4.19 -11.19 68.54
CA GLY A 293 -5.43 -11.28 69.33
C GLY A 293 -5.26 -11.89 70.72
N SER A 294 -4.15 -12.56 71.02
CA SER A 294 -3.92 -13.26 72.29
C SER A 294 -3.17 -12.43 73.35
N GLY A 295 -3.02 -11.12 73.15
CA GLY A 295 -2.26 -10.22 74.04
C GLY A 295 -3.08 -9.38 75.02
N LEU A 296 -4.38 -9.63 75.19
CA LEU A 296 -5.30 -8.81 76.00
C LEU A 296 -6.12 -9.59 77.04
N GLU A 297 -5.66 -10.77 77.48
CA GLU A 297 -6.19 -11.43 78.69
C GLU A 297 -5.04 -11.90 79.59
N SER A 298 -4.58 -10.99 80.46
CA SER A 298 -3.97 -11.27 81.79
C SER A 298 -3.94 -9.99 82.60
#